data_AF-X1RY51-F1
#
_entry.id   AF-X1RY51-F1
#
_cell.length_a   1.000
_cell.length_b   1.000
_cell.length_c   1.000
_cell.angle_alpha   90.00
_cell.angle_beta   90.00
_cell.angle_gamma   90.00
#
_symmetry.space_group_name_H-M   'P 1'
#
loop_
_entity.id
_entity.type
_entity.pdbx_description
1 polymer ?
#
loop_
_entity_poly.entity_id
_entity_poly.type
_entity_poly.pdbx_seq_one_letter_code
_entity_poly.pdbx_strand_id
1 'polypeptide(L)'
;NFIRHHQKKGNDASKKIMIYGQEKEESTVRLCKISLAVHGLDGEIRNGNTYYENLFKGQRFDFVMANPPFNVSGVEMDKLKDDPRFPYGLPRTDNAN
;
A
#
# COMPACT_ATOMS: atom_id res chain seq x y z
N ASN A 1 10.78 40.63 -16.10
CA ASN A 1 9.82 39.49 -16.23
C ASN A 1 10.49 38.15 -15.87
N PHE A 2 10.95 37.98 -14.63
CA PHE A 2 11.68 36.77 -14.18
C PHE A 2 10.79 35.81 -13.35
N ILE A 3 9.73 36.34 -12.74
CA ILE A 3 8.81 35.58 -11.87
C ILE A 3 7.89 34.63 -12.68
N ARG A 4 7.66 34.89 -13.98
CA ARG A 4 6.72 34.11 -14.81
C ARG A 4 7.31 32.80 -15.36
N HIS A 5 8.63 32.61 -15.36
CA HIS A 5 9.27 31.39 -15.84
C HIS A 5 9.54 30.36 -14.73
N HIS A 6 9.54 30.78 -13.47
CA HIS A 6 9.83 29.88 -12.35
C HIS A 6 8.62 29.13 -11.78
N GLN A 7 7.44 29.31 -12.38
CA GLN A 7 6.21 28.60 -12.00
C GLN A 7 5.94 27.34 -12.85
N LYS A 8 6.88 26.94 -13.73
CA LYS A 8 6.71 25.81 -14.68
C LYS A 8 7.49 24.53 -14.33
N LYS A 9 8.00 24.40 -13.11
CA LYS A 9 8.70 23.17 -12.66
C LYS A 9 8.26 22.66 -11.27
N GLY A 10 7.08 23.06 -10.80
CA GLY A 10 6.67 22.77 -9.42
C GLY A 10 5.44 21.88 -9.23
N ASN A 11 4.74 21.42 -10.27
CA ASN A 11 3.31 21.10 -10.07
C ASN A 11 2.66 19.98 -10.89
N ASP A 12 3.37 18.93 -11.31
CA ASP A 12 2.73 17.77 -11.97
C ASP A 12 3.35 16.41 -11.61
N ALA A 13 4.10 16.28 -10.51
CA ALA A 13 4.50 14.96 -10.02
C ALA A 13 3.32 14.23 -9.36
N SER A 14 2.51 14.96 -8.58
CA SER A 14 1.30 14.45 -7.93
C SER A 14 0.21 14.02 -8.92
N LYS A 15 0.16 14.59 -10.13
CA LYS A 15 -0.77 14.15 -11.20
C LYS A 15 -0.31 12.93 -11.98
N LYS A 16 0.95 12.50 -11.81
CA LYS A 16 1.54 11.39 -12.58
C LYS A 16 1.65 10.09 -11.78
N ILE A 17 1.35 10.13 -10.49
CA ILE A 17 1.54 9.01 -9.58
C ILE A 17 0.21 8.77 -8.87
N MET A 18 -0.35 7.59 -9.06
CA MET A 18 -1.53 7.13 -8.33
C MET A 18 -1.07 6.22 -7.21
N ILE A 19 -1.47 6.52 -5.97
CA ILE A 19 -1.06 5.76 -4.80
C ILE A 19 -2.13 4.72 -4.47
N TYR A 20 -1.71 3.47 -4.29
CA TYR A 20 -2.59 2.37 -3.87
C TYR A 20 -2.07 1.76 -2.58
N GLY A 21 -2.97 1.53 -1.62
CA GLY A 21 -2.60 0.97 -0.33
C GLY A 21 -3.72 0.18 0.32
N GLN A 22 -3.34 -0.82 1.10
CA GLN A 22 -4.26 -1.64 1.88
C GLN A 22 -3.79 -1.68 3.33
N GLU A 23 -4.71 -1.40 4.25
CA GLU A 23 -4.42 -1.34 5.69
C GLU A 23 -5.56 -1.99 6.48
N LYS A 24 -5.23 -2.79 7.50
CA LYS A 24 -6.19 -3.51 8.33
C LYS A 24 -6.91 -2.59 9.31
N GLU A 25 -6.20 -1.64 9.92
CA GLU A 25 -6.78 -0.77 10.95
C GLU A 25 -7.51 0.42 10.32
N GLU A 26 -8.81 0.54 10.59
CA GLU A 26 -9.69 1.54 9.98
C GLU A 26 -9.27 2.99 10.33
N SER A 27 -8.79 3.21 11.56
CA SER A 27 -8.24 4.49 12.02
C SER A 27 -7.02 4.90 11.18
N THR A 28 -6.12 3.95 10.90
CA THR A 28 -4.92 4.17 10.08
C THR A 28 -5.31 4.47 8.64
N VAL A 29 -6.32 3.80 8.07
CA VAL A 29 -6.85 4.12 6.72
C VAL A 29 -7.32 5.58 6.63
N ARG A 30 -8.04 6.07 7.66
CA ARG A 30 -8.47 7.47 7.71
C ARG A 30 -7.28 8.42 7.73
N LEU A 31 -6.26 8.15 8.54
CA LEU A 31 -5.04 8.94 8.60
C LEU A 31 -4.29 8.95 7.26
N CYS A 32 -4.17 7.80 6.60
CA CYS A 32 -3.55 7.71 5.27
C CYS A 32 -4.29 8.55 4.23
N LYS A 33 -5.63 8.50 4.20
CA LYS A 33 -6.44 9.32 3.28
C LYS A 33 -6.27 10.82 3.53
N ILE A 34 -6.23 11.23 4.80
CA ILE A 34 -5.95 12.64 5.16
C ILE A 34 -4.54 13.02 4.71
N SER A 35 -3.54 12.17 4.93
CA SER A 35 -2.17 12.42 4.49
C SER A 35 -2.08 12.62 2.98
N LEU A 36 -2.75 11.77 2.19
CA LEU A 36 -2.82 11.93 0.73
C LEU A 36 -3.43 13.28 0.35
N ALA A 37 -4.56 13.64 0.96
CA ALA A 37 -5.25 14.90 0.69
C ALA A 37 -4.38 16.13 1.04
N VAL A 38 -3.69 16.11 2.19
CA VAL A 38 -2.80 17.20 2.63
C VAL A 38 -1.63 17.40 1.67
N HIS A 39 -1.10 16.32 1.10
CA HIS A 39 -0.01 16.39 0.13
C HIS A 39 -0.48 16.58 -1.31
N GLY A 40 -1.79 16.70 -1.55
CA GLY A 40 -2.36 16.84 -2.90
C GLY A 40 -2.07 15.64 -3.79
N LEU A 41 -2.01 14.43 -3.23
CA LEU A 41 -1.74 13.18 -3.92
C LEU A 41 -3.05 12.43 -4.17
N ASP A 42 -3.24 11.95 -5.39
CA ASP A 42 -4.36 11.09 -5.74
C ASP A 42 -4.04 9.63 -5.40
N GLY A 43 -5.01 8.94 -4.79
CA GLY A 43 -4.82 7.55 -4.42
C GLY A 43 -6.04 6.87 -3.83
N GLU A 44 -5.97 5.55 -3.77
CA GLU A 44 -6.98 4.67 -3.21
C GLU A 44 -6.40 3.84 -2.06
N ILE A 45 -6.93 4.06 -0.85
CA ILE A 45 -6.59 3.27 0.33
C ILE A 45 -7.81 2.44 0.74
N ARG A 46 -7.69 1.11 0.69
CA ARG A 46 -8.74 0.16 1.07
C ARG A 46 -8.48 -0.41 2.45
N ASN A 47 -9.55 -0.60 3.22
CA ASN A 47 -9.48 -1.26 4.52
C ASN A 47 -9.61 -2.77 4.36
N GLY A 48 -8.64 -3.54 4.85
CA GLY A 48 -8.68 -5.00 4.82
C GLY A 48 -7.35 -5.65 5.15
N ASN A 49 -7.36 -6.90 5.56
CA ASN A 49 -6.13 -7.60 5.95
C ASN A 49 -5.44 -8.19 4.72
N THR A 50 -4.23 -7.72 4.40
CA THR A 50 -3.47 -8.14 3.20
C THR A 50 -3.15 -9.64 3.17
N TYR A 51 -3.12 -10.32 4.31
CA TYR A 51 -2.96 -11.77 4.36
C TYR A 51 -4.19 -12.50 3.81
N TYR A 52 -5.40 -12.12 4.20
CA TYR A 52 -6.62 -12.86 3.86
C TYR A 52 -7.38 -12.28 2.67
N GLU A 53 -7.17 -11.00 2.39
CA GLU A 53 -7.91 -10.24 1.40
C GLU A 53 -6.92 -9.58 0.45
N ASN A 54 -6.89 -10.03 -0.81
CA ASN A 54 -6.15 -9.33 -1.86
C ASN A 54 -7.09 -8.31 -2.53
N LEU A 55 -7.24 -7.13 -1.93
CA LEU A 55 -8.19 -6.15 -2.41
C LEU A 55 -7.80 -5.53 -3.75
N PHE A 56 -6.52 -5.56 -4.13
CA PHE A 56 -6.02 -5.08 -5.42
C PHE A 56 -5.71 -6.23 -6.40
N LYS A 57 -6.36 -7.39 -6.24
CA LYS A 57 -6.17 -8.54 -7.11
C LYS A 57 -6.39 -8.17 -8.58
N GLY A 58 -5.44 -8.56 -9.44
CA GLY A 58 -5.48 -8.31 -10.87
C GLY A 58 -4.87 -6.97 -11.29
N GLN A 59 -4.55 -6.07 -10.36
CA GLN A 59 -3.80 -4.87 -10.66
C GLN A 59 -2.29 -5.17 -10.72
N ARG A 60 -1.56 -4.32 -11.45
CA ARG A 60 -0.11 -4.34 -11.55
C ARG A 60 0.38 -2.93 -11.25
N PHE A 61 1.45 -2.85 -10.47
CA PHE A 61 2.04 -1.59 -10.05
C PHE A 61 3.49 -1.57 -10.50
N ASP A 62 3.97 -0.41 -10.95
CA ASP A 62 5.36 -0.22 -11.37
C ASP A 62 6.31 -0.24 -10.17
N PHE A 63 5.85 0.26 -9.02
CA PHE A 63 6.60 0.34 -7.78
C PHE A 63 5.75 -0.14 -6.61
N VAL A 64 6.35 -0.92 -5.72
CA VAL A 64 5.71 -1.42 -4.50
C VAL A 64 6.61 -1.09 -3.32
N MET A 65 6.05 -0.45 -2.29
CA MET A 65 6.70 -0.21 -1.01
C MET A 65 5.78 -0.69 0.10
N ALA A 66 6.32 -1.44 1.04
CA ALA A 66 5.61 -1.89 2.22
C ALA A 66 6.53 -1.74 3.44
N ASN A 67 5.94 -1.40 4.58
CA ASN A 67 6.58 -1.52 5.88
C ASN A 67 5.73 -2.50 6.72
N PRO A 68 5.83 -3.81 6.46
CA PRO A 68 5.03 -4.78 7.17
C PRO A 68 5.38 -4.78 8.66
N PRO A 69 4.40 -5.04 9.54
CA PRO A 69 4.65 -5.17 10.97
C PRO A 69 5.67 -6.30 11.23
N PHE A 70 6.77 -5.97 11.92
CA PHE A 70 7.74 -6.96 12.38
C PHE A 70 7.12 -7.84 13.47
N ASN A 71 7.32 -9.16 13.39
CA ASN A 71 6.88 -10.17 14.36
C ASN A 71 5.36 -10.28 14.60
N VAL A 72 4.54 -10.32 13.54
CA VAL A 72 3.13 -10.69 13.69
C VAL A 72 3.00 -12.19 14.01
N SER A 73 2.89 -12.51 15.29
CA SER A 73 2.44 -13.83 15.76
C SER A 73 0.92 -13.95 15.59
N GLY A 74 0.43 -15.04 15.00
CA GLY A 74 -1.02 -15.32 14.90
C GLY A 74 -1.63 -15.17 13.51
N VAL A 75 -0.82 -15.12 12.45
CA VAL A 75 -1.33 -15.35 11.09
C VAL A 75 -1.80 -16.81 11.01
N GLU A 76 -3.08 -17.02 10.67
CA GLU A 76 -3.66 -18.35 10.50
C GLU A 76 -3.18 -18.94 9.17
N MET A 77 -2.01 -19.57 9.23
CA MET A 77 -1.32 -20.16 8.07
C MET A 77 -2.18 -21.19 7.32
N ASP A 78 -3.11 -21.86 8.00
CA ASP A 78 -4.05 -22.80 7.37
C ASP A 78 -4.93 -22.15 6.31
N LYS A 79 -5.26 -20.87 6.44
CA LYS A 79 -6.04 -20.11 5.44
C LYS A 79 -5.22 -19.68 4.22
N LEU A 80 -3.91 -19.85 4.25
CA LEU A 80 -2.98 -19.40 3.20
C LEU A 80 -2.39 -20.56 2.37
N LYS A 81 -2.65 -21.82 2.75
CA LYS A 81 -2.05 -23.02 2.15
C LYS A 81 -2.21 -23.14 0.64
N ASP A 82 -3.37 -22.73 0.11
CA ASP A 82 -3.68 -22.81 -1.32
C ASP A 82 -3.53 -21.46 -2.03
N ASP A 83 -2.93 -20.46 -1.37
CA ASP A 83 -2.81 -19.13 -1.95
C ASP A 83 -1.65 -19.09 -2.97
N PRO A 84 -1.93 -18.74 -4.25
CA PRO A 84 -0.93 -18.71 -5.31
C PRO A 84 0.16 -17.65 -5.09
N ARG A 85 0.01 -16.76 -4.10
CA ARG A 85 1.03 -15.78 -3.69
C ARG A 85 2.21 -16.41 -2.96
N PHE A 86 2.08 -17.64 -2.46
CA PHE A 86 3.15 -18.36 -1.74
C PHE A 86 3.63 -19.62 -2.48
N PRO A 87 4.16 -19.50 -3.71
CA PRO A 87 4.60 -20.66 -4.50
C PRO A 87 5.81 -21.40 -3.89
N TYR A 88 6.54 -20.74 -2.98
CA TYR A 88 7.72 -21.30 -2.30
C TYR A 88 7.42 -21.81 -0.88
N GLY A 89 6.13 -21.94 -0.51
CA GLY A 89 5.70 -22.34 0.83
C GLY A 89 5.35 -21.15 1.72
N LEU A 90 4.69 -21.45 2.84
CA LEU A 90 4.25 -20.45 3.80
C LEU A 90 5.41 -19.94 4.66
N PRO A 91 5.49 -18.62 4.94
CA PRO A 91 6.48 -18.08 5.86
C PRO A 91 6.33 -18.72 7.25
N ARG A 92 7.45 -19.00 7.92
CA ARG A 92 7.44 -19.68 9.22
C ARG A 92 6.84 -18.76 10.30
N THR A 93 6.18 -19.35 11.29
CA THR A 93 5.51 -18.65 12.40
C THR A 93 6.46 -17.81 13.28
N ASP A 94 7.77 -17.94 13.10
CA ASP A 94 8.80 -17.19 13.81
C ASP A 94 9.42 -16.02 13.02
N ASN A 95 9.12 -15.87 11.72
CA ASN A 95 9.52 -14.71 10.91
C ASN A 95 8.71 -14.66 9.61
N ALA A 96 7.77 -13.71 9.54
CA ALA A 96 7.05 -13.36 8.32
C ALA A 96 7.85 -12.37 7.45
N ASN A 97 9.10 -12.74 7.11
CA ASN A 97 9.97 -12.01 6.17
C ASN A 97 10.21 -12.82 4.90
#